data_AF-A0A1G6U317-F1
#
_entry.id   AF-A0A1G6U317-F1
#
_cell.length_a   1.000
_cell.length_b   1.000
_cell.length_c   1.000
_cell.angle_alpha   90.00
_cell.angle_beta   90.00
_cell.angle_gamma   90.00
#
_symmetry.space_group_name_H-M   'P 1'
#
loop_
_entity.id
_entity.type
_entity.pdbx_description
1 polymer ?
#
loop_
_entity_poly.entity_id
_entity_poly.type
_entity_poly.pdbx_seq_one_letter_code
_entity_poly.pdbx_strand_id
1 'polypeptide(L)'
;MAALGLIDTNIVKLSSREAGAAGWELNRHKDWDARAMAVHAAMVDRMDQGIGRIIAALKQEGKLDNTLIIFLSDNGASPENAMAYGPGFDRPGAIRTGERIHYPADKEVLPGPQTSFTSIGAAWANVANTPYRFAKASSFEGGVHYGRSGRFKTMYFLRRTKKKYCCRLYTQVRNRFHYHWF
;
A
#
# COMPACT_ATOMS: atom_id res chain seq x y z
N MET A 1 9.93 -9.14 6.86
CA MET A 1 10.44 -7.89 7.47
C MET A 1 11.65 -8.18 8.36
N ALA A 2 11.50 -9.04 9.38
CA ALA A 2 12.61 -9.47 10.26
C ALA A 2 13.77 -10.15 9.51
N ALA A 3 13.48 -11.20 8.72
CA ALA A 3 14.50 -11.89 7.91
C ALA A 3 15.20 -10.99 6.88
N LEU A 4 14.58 -9.85 6.52
CA LEU A 4 15.15 -8.86 5.60
C LEU A 4 15.97 -7.79 6.34
N GLY A 5 16.12 -7.89 7.66
CA GLY A 5 16.82 -6.91 8.49
C GLY A 5 16.11 -5.56 8.61
N LEU A 6 14.83 -5.47 8.22
CA LEU A 6 14.08 -4.20 8.26
C LEU A 6 13.53 -3.87 9.65
N ILE A 7 13.37 -4.89 10.49
CA ILE A 7 12.88 -4.78 11.86
C ILE A 7 13.76 -5.67 12.73
N ASP A 8 14.35 -5.08 13.77
CA ASP A 8 15.02 -5.84 14.82
C ASP A 8 13.98 -6.36 15.81
N THR A 9 13.75 -7.68 15.77
CA THR A 9 12.75 -8.34 16.62
C THR A 9 13.19 -8.52 18.06
N ASN A 10 14.46 -8.26 18.40
CA ASN A 10 14.90 -8.23 19.79
C ASN A 10 14.45 -6.94 20.51
N ILE A 11 14.23 -5.88 19.73
CA ILE A 11 13.80 -4.56 20.23
C ILE A 11 12.30 -4.36 19.99
N VAL A 12 11.81 -4.77 18.82
CA VAL A 12 10.44 -4.52 18.38
C VAL A 12 9.64 -5.80 18.37
N LYS A 13 8.66 -5.88 19.28
CA LYS A 13 7.68 -6.96 19.28
C LYS A 13 6.71 -6.79 18.12
N LEU A 14 6.55 -7.85 17.31
CA LEU A 14 5.56 -7.87 16.24
C LEU A 14 4.15 -7.90 16.82
N SER A 15 3.21 -7.20 16.16
CA SER A 15 1.80 -7.35 16.47
C SER A 15 1.34 -8.79 16.22
N SER A 16 0.35 -9.23 17.00
CA SER A 16 -0.33 -10.49 16.70
C SER A 16 -1.04 -10.38 15.35
N ARG A 17 -1.26 -11.52 14.70
CA ARG A 17 -2.17 -11.59 13.56
C ARG A 17 -3.55 -11.08 13.97
N GLU A 18 -4.29 -10.55 13.00
CA GLU A 18 -5.67 -10.14 13.22
C GLU A 18 -6.52 -11.35 13.62
N ALA A 19 -7.52 -11.12 14.48
CA ALA A 19 -8.34 -12.20 15.01
C ALA A 19 -9.03 -12.96 13.87
N GLY A 20 -8.91 -14.30 13.87
CA GLY A 20 -9.48 -15.16 12.83
C GLY A 20 -8.66 -15.26 11.54
N ALA A 21 -7.56 -14.50 11.38
CA ALA A 21 -6.68 -14.64 10.22
C ALA A 21 -5.84 -15.92 10.34
N ALA A 22 -6.02 -16.85 9.40
CA ALA A 22 -5.18 -18.03 9.28
C ALA A 22 -3.71 -17.62 9.04
N GLY A 23 -2.77 -18.38 9.60
CA GLY A 23 -1.37 -18.27 9.19
C GLY A 23 -1.23 -18.59 7.70
N TRP A 24 -0.23 -18.01 7.03
CA TRP A 24 -0.02 -18.20 5.59
C TRP A 24 -0.12 -19.67 5.19
N GLU A 25 0.54 -20.57 5.92
CA GLU A 25 0.53 -22.00 5.60
C GLU A 25 -0.84 -22.67 5.61
N LEU A 26 -1.75 -22.20 6.45
CA LEU A 26 -3.11 -22.71 6.61
C LEU A 26 -4.13 -21.98 5.73
N ASN A 27 -3.69 -20.96 4.98
CA ASN A 27 -4.56 -20.23 4.09
C ASN A 27 -4.96 -21.11 2.89
N ARG A 28 -6.26 -21.34 2.72
CA ARG A 28 -6.83 -22.15 1.62
C ARG A 28 -6.81 -21.41 0.28
N HIS A 29 -6.65 -20.08 0.31
CA HIS A 29 -6.70 -19.20 -0.85
C HIS A 29 -5.35 -18.51 -1.11
N LYS A 30 -4.23 -19.18 -0.81
CA LYS A 30 -2.86 -18.62 -0.97
C LYS A 30 -2.66 -17.96 -2.32
N ASP A 31 -3.02 -18.62 -3.42
CA ASP A 31 -2.78 -18.10 -4.77
C ASP A 31 -3.61 -16.86 -5.06
N TRP A 32 -4.87 -16.85 -4.64
CA TRP A 32 -5.75 -15.69 -4.77
C TRP A 32 -5.23 -14.52 -3.94
N ASP A 33 -4.84 -14.76 -2.67
CA ASP A 33 -4.34 -13.72 -1.78
C ASP A 33 -2.97 -13.18 -2.23
N ALA A 34 -2.10 -14.03 -2.77
CA ALA A 34 -0.86 -13.61 -3.41
C ALA A 34 -1.15 -12.71 -4.63
N ARG A 35 -2.13 -13.09 -5.45
CA ARG A 35 -2.57 -12.28 -6.60
C ARG A 35 -3.16 -10.94 -6.16
N ALA A 36 -3.98 -10.91 -5.11
CA ALA A 36 -4.54 -9.68 -4.55
C ALA A 36 -3.44 -8.71 -4.10
N MET A 37 -2.42 -9.22 -3.40
CA MET A 37 -1.27 -8.42 -3.00
C MET A 37 -0.42 -7.97 -4.20
N ALA A 38 -0.25 -8.82 -5.22
CA ALA A 38 0.44 -8.44 -6.45
C ALA A 38 -0.28 -7.32 -7.22
N VAL A 39 -1.61 -7.37 -7.29
CA VAL A 39 -2.44 -6.30 -7.86
C VAL A 39 -2.30 -5.02 -7.05
N HIS A 40 -2.34 -5.09 -5.72
CA HIS A 40 -2.11 -3.94 -4.85
C HIS A 40 -0.72 -3.32 -5.08
N ALA A 41 0.33 -4.13 -5.15
CA ALA A 41 1.68 -3.67 -5.48
C ALA A 41 1.76 -3.00 -6.87
N ALA A 42 1.03 -3.54 -7.86
CA ALA A 42 0.94 -2.93 -9.18
C ALA A 42 0.20 -1.58 -9.14
N MET A 43 -0.84 -1.42 -8.32
CA MET A 43 -1.50 -0.12 -8.11
C MET A 43 -0.52 0.92 -7.55
N VAL A 44 0.29 0.52 -6.55
CA VAL A 44 1.31 1.40 -5.96
C VAL A 44 2.41 1.76 -6.97
N ASP A 45 2.88 0.79 -7.77
CA ASP A 45 3.83 1.04 -8.88
C ASP A 45 3.26 2.05 -9.90
N ARG A 46 2.00 1.90 -10.31
CA ARG A 46 1.35 2.84 -11.22
C ARG A 46 1.23 4.26 -10.64
N MET A 47 0.94 4.37 -9.35
CA MET A 47 0.91 5.66 -8.64
C MET A 47 2.31 6.30 -8.62
N ASP A 48 3.35 5.56 -8.25
CA ASP A 48 4.73 6.06 -8.22
C ASP A 48 5.19 6.57 -9.59
N GLN A 49 4.89 5.84 -10.67
CA GLN A 49 5.16 6.29 -12.03
C GLN A 49 4.40 7.58 -12.38
N GLY A 50 3.15 7.72 -11.91
CA GLY A 50 2.37 8.95 -12.05
C GLY A 50 3.02 10.15 -11.38
N ILE A 51 3.49 9.97 -10.14
CA ILE A 51 4.26 10.99 -9.41
C ILE A 51 5.54 11.32 -10.19
N GLY A 52 6.25 10.31 -10.69
CA GLY A 52 7.44 10.49 -11.53
C GLY A 52 7.21 11.39 -12.74
N ARG A 53 6.06 11.29 -13.40
CA ARG A 53 5.69 12.18 -14.53
C ARG A 53 5.48 13.64 -14.08
N ILE A 54 4.81 13.86 -12.95
CA ILE A 54 4.62 15.21 -12.39
C ILE A 54 5.96 15.83 -12.02
N ILE A 55 6.84 15.07 -11.34
CA ILE A 55 8.19 15.52 -10.99
C ILE A 55 9.00 15.84 -12.23
N ALA A 56 8.92 15.01 -13.28
CA ALA A 56 9.61 15.26 -14.54
C ALA A 56 9.15 16.56 -15.21
N ALA A 57 7.83 16.81 -15.25
CA ALA A 57 7.29 18.05 -15.78
C ALA A 57 7.77 19.28 -14.98
N LEU A 58 7.76 19.22 -13.64
CA LEU A 58 8.27 20.29 -12.79
C LEU A 58 9.77 20.59 -13.03
N LYS A 59 10.56 19.56 -13.35
CA LYS A 59 11.98 19.73 -13.71
C LYS A 59 12.15 20.41 -15.07
N GLN A 60 11.39 19.97 -16.07
CA GLN A 60 11.44 20.55 -17.42
C GLN A 60 11.08 22.05 -17.40
N GLU A 61 10.14 22.42 -16.56
CA GLU A 61 9.71 23.81 -16.36
C GLU A 61 10.65 24.63 -15.46
N GLY A 62 11.70 24.02 -14.89
CA GLY A 62 12.59 24.69 -13.93
C GLY A 62 11.92 25.07 -12.61
N LYS A 63 10.77 24.48 -12.29
CA LYS A 63 9.94 24.83 -11.11
C LYS A 63 10.16 23.93 -9.91
N LEU A 64 10.79 22.77 -10.08
CA LEU A 64 10.91 21.77 -9.02
C LEU A 64 11.56 22.34 -7.73
N ASP A 65 12.64 23.11 -7.87
CA ASP A 65 13.40 23.62 -6.72
C ASP A 65 12.63 24.62 -5.85
N ASN A 66 11.58 25.24 -6.40
CA ASN A 66 10.67 26.15 -5.70
C ASN A 66 9.28 25.56 -5.49
N THR A 67 9.15 24.22 -5.55
CA THR A 67 7.88 23.52 -5.31
C THR A 67 7.96 22.76 -3.99
N LEU A 68 7.03 23.05 -3.07
CA LEU A 68 6.82 22.21 -1.89
C LEU A 68 6.01 20.98 -2.31
N ILE A 69 6.61 19.80 -2.19
CA ILE A 69 5.94 18.52 -2.42
C ILE A 69 5.68 17.88 -1.08
N ILE A 70 4.44 17.46 -0.86
CA ILE A 70 4.02 16.69 0.31
C ILE A 70 3.39 15.41 -0.24
N PHE A 71 3.88 14.27 0.23
CA PHE A 71 3.26 12.97 -0.02
C PHE A 71 3.02 12.32 1.34
N LEU A 72 1.80 11.85 1.56
CA LEU A 72 1.35 11.20 2.80
C LEU A 72 0.31 10.13 2.42
N SER A 73 0.18 9.11 3.28
CA SER A 73 -1.04 8.30 3.32
C SER A 73 -2.07 9.01 4.20
N ASP A 74 -3.35 8.80 3.96
CA ASP A 74 -4.44 9.35 4.77
C ASP A 74 -4.69 8.54 6.06
N ASN A 75 -4.39 7.24 6.03
CA ASN A 75 -4.45 6.31 7.16
C ASN A 75 -3.54 5.09 6.94
N GLY A 76 -3.51 4.18 7.91
CA GLY A 76 -2.88 2.86 7.76
C GLY A 76 -3.64 1.93 6.81
N ALA A 77 -3.09 0.76 6.49
CA ALA A 77 -3.65 -0.14 5.48
C ALA A 77 -5.11 -0.51 5.77
N SER A 78 -5.95 -0.64 4.73
CA SER A 78 -7.37 -1.00 4.91
C SER A 78 -7.53 -2.52 5.14
N PRO A 79 -8.19 -2.94 6.23
CA PRO A 79 -8.47 -4.35 6.51
C PRO A 79 -9.79 -4.83 5.88
N GLU A 80 -10.54 -3.93 5.24
CA GLU A 80 -11.90 -4.18 4.76
C GLU A 80 -11.97 -5.37 3.79
N ASN A 81 -13.00 -6.20 3.92
CA ASN A 81 -13.40 -7.12 2.87
C ASN A 81 -14.42 -6.42 1.97
N ALA A 82 -13.91 -5.62 1.02
CA ALA A 82 -14.74 -4.77 0.19
C ALA A 82 -15.74 -5.55 -0.68
N MET A 83 -15.43 -6.83 -0.92
CA MET A 83 -16.21 -7.76 -1.73
C MET A 83 -17.52 -8.17 -1.03
N ALA A 84 -17.53 -8.20 0.30
CA ALA A 84 -18.69 -8.61 1.10
C ALA A 84 -19.83 -7.57 1.13
N TYR A 85 -19.57 -6.33 0.71
CA TYR A 85 -20.58 -5.27 0.71
C TYR A 85 -21.45 -5.25 -0.55
N GLY A 86 -20.96 -5.80 -1.67
CA GLY A 86 -21.63 -5.70 -2.97
C GLY A 86 -21.73 -4.27 -3.50
N PRO A 87 -22.49 -4.04 -4.58
CA PRO A 87 -22.72 -2.71 -5.13
C PRO A 87 -23.58 -1.85 -4.19
N GLY A 88 -23.31 -0.54 -4.15
CA GLY A 88 -23.97 0.39 -3.23
C GLY A 88 -23.54 1.84 -3.46
N PHE A 89 -23.78 2.70 -2.47
CA PHE A 89 -23.58 4.16 -2.56
C PHE A 89 -22.20 4.57 -3.11
N ASP A 90 -21.13 3.92 -2.65
CA ASP A 90 -19.74 4.16 -3.04
C ASP A 90 -19.12 3.02 -3.87
N ARG A 91 -19.92 2.03 -4.26
CA ARG A 91 -19.47 0.79 -4.92
C ARG A 91 -20.24 0.56 -6.22
N PRO A 92 -19.61 0.76 -7.39
CA PRO A 92 -20.31 0.68 -8.67
C PRO A 92 -20.76 -0.76 -8.98
N GLY A 93 -21.97 -0.90 -9.54
CA GLY A 93 -22.47 -2.20 -10.00
C GLY A 93 -21.94 -2.63 -11.38
N ALA A 94 -21.41 -1.68 -12.16
CA ALA A 94 -20.90 -1.92 -13.51
C ALA A 94 -19.75 -0.97 -13.83
N ILE A 95 -18.91 -1.38 -14.79
CA ILE A 95 -17.88 -0.52 -15.36
C ILE A 95 -18.49 0.47 -16.36
N ARG A 96 -17.68 1.41 -16.84
CA ARG A 96 -18.12 2.48 -17.75
C ARG A 96 -18.81 1.98 -19.03
N THR A 97 -18.48 0.79 -19.51
CA THR A 97 -19.09 0.16 -20.69
C THR A 97 -20.35 -0.66 -20.39
N GLY A 98 -20.81 -0.68 -19.14
CA GLY A 98 -22.04 -1.37 -18.72
C GLY A 98 -21.84 -2.82 -18.28
N GLU A 99 -20.65 -3.40 -18.44
CA GLU A 99 -20.37 -4.76 -17.92
C GLU A 99 -20.42 -4.77 -16.39
N ARG A 100 -21.06 -5.79 -15.82
CA ARG A 100 -21.23 -5.92 -14.36
C ARG A 100 -19.88 -6.12 -13.68
N ILE A 101 -19.75 -5.53 -12.49
CA ILE A 101 -18.60 -5.75 -11.63
C ILE A 101 -18.88 -6.94 -10.72
N HIS A 102 -17.95 -7.88 -10.68
CA HIS A 102 -17.95 -9.01 -9.78
C HIS A 102 -17.40 -8.61 -8.41
N TYR A 103 -18.11 -8.96 -7.35
CA TYR A 103 -17.70 -8.79 -5.95
C TYR A 103 -17.45 -10.18 -5.35
N PRO A 104 -16.26 -10.77 -5.55
CA PRO A 104 -16.05 -12.18 -5.30
C PRO A 104 -15.80 -12.47 -3.82
N ALA A 105 -16.84 -12.40 -2.99
CA ALA A 105 -16.76 -12.56 -1.53
C ALA A 105 -16.10 -13.89 -1.11
N ASP A 106 -16.27 -14.94 -1.93
CA ASP A 106 -15.72 -16.28 -1.74
C ASP A 106 -14.45 -16.53 -2.58
N LYS A 107 -13.85 -15.45 -3.13
CA LYS A 107 -12.61 -15.46 -3.91
C LYS A 107 -12.69 -16.29 -5.20
N GLU A 108 -13.88 -16.37 -5.78
CA GLU A 108 -14.19 -17.14 -6.98
C GLU A 108 -13.69 -16.49 -8.29
N VAL A 109 -13.44 -15.18 -8.28
CA VAL A 109 -12.86 -14.42 -9.40
C VAL A 109 -11.55 -13.79 -8.98
N LEU A 110 -10.52 -13.87 -9.83
CA LEU A 110 -9.21 -13.27 -9.55
C LEU A 110 -9.26 -11.73 -9.54
N PRO A 111 -8.47 -11.08 -8.67
CA PRO A 111 -8.40 -9.62 -8.62
C PRO A 111 -7.59 -9.05 -9.79
N GLY A 112 -7.89 -7.81 -10.16
CA GLY A 112 -7.10 -6.98 -11.09
C GLY A 112 -7.87 -6.40 -12.28
N PRO A 113 -8.72 -7.17 -12.98
CA PRO A 113 -9.56 -6.65 -14.05
C PRO A 113 -10.51 -5.54 -13.56
N GLN A 114 -10.87 -4.62 -14.45
CA GLN A 114 -11.84 -3.55 -14.15
C GLN A 114 -13.22 -4.11 -13.73
N THR A 115 -13.51 -5.34 -14.13
CA THR A 115 -14.75 -6.09 -13.85
C THR A 115 -14.70 -6.85 -12.53
N SER A 116 -13.64 -6.67 -11.72
CA SER A 116 -13.52 -7.26 -10.38
C SER A 116 -13.38 -6.14 -9.32
N PHE A 117 -14.13 -6.24 -8.23
CA PHE A 117 -14.00 -5.36 -7.08
C PHE A 117 -13.47 -6.15 -5.90
N THR A 118 -12.22 -5.90 -5.51
CA THR A 118 -11.50 -6.73 -4.54
C THR A 118 -10.71 -5.88 -3.55
N SER A 119 -10.29 -6.50 -2.45
CA SER A 119 -9.49 -5.87 -1.41
C SER A 119 -8.45 -6.87 -0.89
N ILE A 120 -7.33 -6.37 -0.34
CA ILE A 120 -6.28 -7.22 0.24
C ILE A 120 -6.71 -7.87 1.57
N GLY A 121 -7.69 -7.27 2.26
CA GLY A 121 -8.25 -7.77 3.52
C GLY A 121 -7.32 -7.67 4.73
N ALA A 122 -7.89 -8.01 5.89
CA ALA A 122 -7.29 -7.96 7.22
C ALA A 122 -5.87 -8.55 7.33
N ALA A 123 -5.67 -9.78 6.81
CA ALA A 123 -4.38 -10.47 6.94
C ALA A 123 -3.24 -9.70 6.27
N TRP A 124 -3.46 -9.19 5.05
CA TRP A 124 -2.48 -8.40 4.34
C TRP A 124 -2.35 -6.97 4.89
N ALA A 125 -3.44 -6.38 5.40
CA ALA A 125 -3.38 -5.10 6.09
C ALA A 125 -2.48 -5.17 7.34
N ASN A 126 -2.58 -6.26 8.12
CA ASN A 126 -1.71 -6.52 9.26
C ASN A 126 -0.23 -6.63 8.85
N VAL A 127 0.06 -7.29 7.72
CA VAL A 127 1.42 -7.35 7.17
C VAL A 127 1.91 -5.96 6.74
N ALA A 128 1.07 -5.19 6.04
CA ALA A 128 1.41 -3.84 5.58
C ALA A 128 1.68 -2.87 6.73
N ASN A 129 0.97 -3.03 7.86
CA ASN A 129 1.13 -2.19 9.05
C ASN A 129 2.20 -2.69 10.01
N THR A 130 2.86 -3.82 9.73
CA THR A 130 3.89 -4.39 10.62
C THR A 130 4.97 -3.33 10.91
N PRO A 131 5.38 -3.13 12.18
CA PRO A 131 5.07 -3.94 13.38
C PRO A 131 3.82 -3.50 14.14
N TYR A 132 3.12 -2.48 13.67
CA TYR A 132 2.03 -1.84 14.39
C TYR A 132 0.77 -2.71 14.44
N ARG A 133 -0.06 -2.43 15.45
CA ARG A 133 -1.30 -3.15 15.71
C ARG A 133 -2.46 -2.47 15.00
N PHE A 134 -3.34 -3.28 14.40
CA PHE A 134 -4.54 -2.86 13.67
C PHE A 134 -4.24 -2.06 12.40
N ALA A 135 -5.23 -1.29 11.94
CA ALA A 135 -5.41 -0.88 10.57
C ALA A 135 -6.35 0.34 10.49
N LYS A 136 -6.67 0.82 9.28
CA LYS A 136 -7.65 1.88 9.02
C LYS A 136 -8.87 1.76 9.95
N ALA A 137 -9.39 2.90 10.40
CA ALA A 137 -10.49 3.03 11.36
C ALA A 137 -10.17 2.58 12.80
N SER A 138 -8.90 2.34 13.12
CA SER A 138 -8.42 2.11 14.49
C SER A 138 -7.60 3.30 15.01
N SER A 139 -7.72 3.62 16.30
CA SER A 139 -6.87 4.63 16.97
C SER A 139 -5.47 4.11 17.35
N PHE A 140 -5.18 2.83 17.12
CA PHE A 140 -3.84 2.27 17.33
C PHE A 140 -2.90 2.70 16.21
N GLU A 141 -1.59 2.59 16.45
CA GLU A 141 -0.56 2.97 15.47
C GLU A 141 -0.77 2.36 14.08
N GLY A 142 -1.30 1.14 13.96
CA GLY A 142 -1.56 0.56 12.64
C GLY A 142 -2.66 1.27 11.85
N GLY A 143 -3.52 2.06 12.50
CA GLY A 143 -4.55 2.87 11.85
C GLY A 143 -4.16 4.32 11.63
N VAL A 144 -3.36 4.91 12.51
CA VAL A 144 -3.03 6.34 12.49
C VAL A 144 -1.57 6.64 12.10
N HIS A 145 -0.67 5.66 12.13
CA HIS A 145 0.74 5.86 11.84
C HIS A 145 1.02 5.72 10.35
N TYR A 146 1.15 6.85 9.67
CA TYR A 146 1.68 6.93 8.31
C TYR A 146 3.12 7.48 8.38
N GLY A 147 4.11 6.59 8.31
CA GLY A 147 5.50 7.00 8.11
C GLY A 147 6.50 6.66 9.22
N ARG A 148 6.77 5.37 9.43
CA ARG A 148 8.12 4.91 9.84
C ARG A 148 8.43 3.42 9.59
N SER A 149 7.58 2.68 8.88
CA SER A 149 7.82 1.25 8.59
C SER A 149 8.39 1.00 7.18
N GLY A 150 9.69 0.71 7.15
CA GLY A 150 10.28 -0.35 6.31
C GLY A 150 10.43 -0.19 4.79
N ARG A 151 9.40 0.16 4.01
CA ARG A 151 9.49 0.16 2.53
C ARG A 151 8.74 1.26 1.79
N PHE A 152 7.80 1.95 2.44
CA PHE A 152 7.21 3.19 1.94
C PHE A 152 7.59 4.33 2.88
N LYS A 153 8.89 4.68 2.90
CA LYS A 153 9.29 5.99 3.41
C LYS A 153 8.81 7.02 2.40
N THR A 154 7.58 7.45 2.52
CA THR A 154 7.10 8.53 1.66
C THR A 154 6.68 9.69 2.53
N MET A 155 7.70 10.40 2.99
CA MET A 155 7.62 11.82 3.30
C MET A 155 8.82 12.46 2.58
N TYR A 156 8.62 12.87 1.34
CA TYR A 156 9.62 13.63 0.61
C TYR A 156 9.44 15.10 0.98
N PHE A 157 10.30 15.63 1.84
CA PHE A 157 10.53 17.07 1.90
C PHE A 157 11.62 17.42 0.87
N LEU A 158 11.24 17.91 -0.30
CA LEU A 158 12.17 18.68 -1.14
C LEU A 158 12.16 20.11 -0.59
N ARG A 159 13.19 20.50 0.18
CA ARG A 159 13.31 21.86 0.73
C ARG A 159 14.57 22.61 0.26
N ARG A 160 14.31 23.64 -0.57
CA ARG A 160 14.89 25.00 -0.74
C ARG A 160 16.39 25.24 -0.47
N THR A 161 17.13 25.64 -1.53
CA THR A 161 18.30 26.55 -1.43
C THR A 161 17.80 27.98 -1.68
N LYS A 162 17.98 29.00 -0.84
CA LYS A 162 19.09 29.41 0.04
C LYS A 162 18.53 29.90 1.40
N LYS A 163 19.29 29.64 2.48
CA LYS A 163 19.05 29.96 3.91
C LYS A 163 18.19 28.94 4.71
N LYS A 164 18.88 27.84 5.07
CA LYS A 164 18.73 26.93 6.24
C LYS A 164 17.31 26.63 6.76
N TYR A 165 16.82 25.42 6.54
CA TYR A 165 16.94 24.27 7.47
C TYR A 165 16.75 22.95 6.70
N CYS A 166 17.55 21.98 7.13
CA CYS A 166 17.90 20.69 6.56
C CYS A 166 16.84 19.60 6.80
N CYS A 167 16.60 18.75 5.80
CA CYS A 167 16.36 17.31 6.00
C CYS A 167 16.86 16.57 4.74
N ARG A 168 17.87 15.71 4.92
CA ARG A 168 18.57 14.95 3.88
C ARG A 168 18.10 13.50 3.95
N LEU A 169 17.61 12.94 2.85
CA LEU A 169 17.79 11.53 2.53
C LEU A 169 17.62 11.30 1.03
N TYR A 170 18.68 10.71 0.48
CA TYR A 170 18.95 10.48 -0.92
C TYR A 170 18.05 9.40 -1.53
N THR A 171 17.69 9.61 -2.79
CA THR A 171 17.08 8.66 -3.70
C THR A 171 18.01 7.47 -3.96
N GLN A 172 17.56 6.26 -3.62
CA GLN A 172 18.03 5.05 -4.28
C GLN A 172 16.89 4.02 -4.32
N VAL A 173 16.03 4.15 -5.34
CA VAL A 173 15.18 3.05 -5.78
C VAL A 173 15.18 3.07 -7.31
N ARG A 174 16.18 2.45 -7.91
CA ARG A 174 16.15 2.14 -9.36
C ARG A 174 16.65 0.74 -9.70
N ASN A 175 17.46 0.10 -8.87
CA ASN A 175 18.01 -1.23 -9.18
C ASN A 175 17.83 -2.19 -8.00
N ARG A 176 16.68 -2.87 -7.88
CA ARG A 176 16.54 -4.16 -7.17
C ARG A 176 15.16 -4.83 -7.24
N PHE A 177 14.28 -4.47 -8.18
CA PHE A 177 13.06 -5.24 -8.42
C PHE A 177 13.31 -6.38 -9.43
N HIS A 178 14.17 -7.33 -9.04
CA HIS A 178 14.05 -8.68 -9.57
C HIS A 178 13.04 -9.41 -8.67
N TYR A 179 11.83 -9.58 -9.18
CA TYR A 179 10.78 -10.36 -8.55
C TYR A 179 11.22 -11.82 -8.52
N HIS A 180 11.67 -12.32 -7.38
CA HIS A 180 11.59 -13.72 -7.02
C HIS A 180 10.72 -13.79 -5.78
N TRP A 181 9.46 -14.15 -6.00
CA TRP A 181 8.50 -14.46 -4.95
C TRP A 181 8.13 -15.93 -5.07
N PHE A 182 8.97 -16.79 -4.49
CA PHE A 182 8.66 -18.12 -3.99
C PHE A 182 9.64 -18.41 -2.84
#